data_AF-A0A6N2WIM1-F1
#
_entry.id   AF-A0A6N2WIM1-F1
#
_cell.length_a   1.000
_cell.length_b   1.000
_cell.length_c   1.000
_cell.angle_alpha   90.00
_cell.angle_beta   90.00
_cell.angle_gamma   90.00
#
_symmetry.space_group_name_H-M   'P 1'
#
loop_
_entity.id
_entity.type
_entity.pdbx_description
1 polymer ?
#
loop_
_entity_poly.entity_id
_entity_poly.type
_entity_poly.pdbx_seq_one_letter_code
_entity_poly.pdbx_strand_id
1 'polypeptide(L)'
;MGLLDRLKLNKTKDFFEWLDLILKNELNSEIKAINFNLYEDTDNKWSVELVGTFSFDKDNDDWACDEVFTTRDQPFVIECESDWELVETFFISLVNEYLSSGKYAGKLKEYQAIGIGFVDGDLQILYAR
;
A
#
# COMPACT_ATOMS: atom_id res chain seq x y z
N MET A 1 11.74 22.11 -4.37
CA MET A 1 11.12 21.07 -3.53
C MET A 1 9.64 21.40 -3.48
N GLY A 2 8.85 20.62 -4.21
CA GLY A 2 7.40 20.80 -4.37
C GLY A 2 6.63 20.49 -3.09
N LEU A 3 5.31 20.72 -3.11
CA LEU A 3 4.41 20.43 -1.98
C LEU A 3 4.48 18.94 -1.59
N LEU A 4 4.41 18.05 -2.57
CA LEU A 4 4.48 16.61 -2.39
C LEU A 4 5.84 16.14 -1.85
N ASP A 5 6.95 16.75 -2.25
CA ASP A 5 8.29 16.41 -1.70
C ASP A 5 8.37 16.69 -0.19
N ARG A 6 7.78 17.80 0.26
CA ARG A 6 7.74 18.17 1.68
C ARG A 6 6.79 17.28 2.45
N LEU A 7 5.63 16.97 1.87
CA LEU A 7 4.68 16.03 2.45
C LEU A 7 5.34 14.67 2.62
N LYS A 8 6.06 14.18 1.60
CA LYS A 8 6.74 12.89 1.62
C LYS A 8 7.75 12.81 2.74
N LEU A 9 8.63 13.80 2.88
CA LEU A 9 9.61 13.84 3.96
C LEU A 9 8.97 13.72 5.35
N ASN A 10 7.79 14.33 5.53
CA ASN A 10 7.05 14.25 6.79
C ASN A 10 6.30 12.93 6.95
N LYS A 11 5.77 12.35 5.86
CA LYS A 11 4.88 11.19 5.88
C LYS A 11 5.58 9.85 5.75
N THR A 12 6.82 9.79 5.27
CA THR A 12 7.60 8.54 5.21
C THR A 12 7.66 7.89 6.60
N LYS A 13 7.97 8.66 7.64
CA LYS A 13 8.05 8.12 9.01
C LYS A 13 6.70 7.61 9.50
N ASP A 14 5.64 8.40 9.34
CA ASP A 14 4.28 8.03 9.75
C ASP A 14 3.82 6.73 9.05
N PHE A 15 4.10 6.60 7.75
CA PHE A 15 3.75 5.43 6.94
C PHE A 15 4.51 4.18 7.41
N PHE A 16 5.80 4.31 7.71
CA PHE A 16 6.63 3.22 8.23
C PHE A 16 6.13 2.75 9.59
N GLU A 17 5.78 3.68 10.49
CA GLU A 17 5.24 3.35 11.80
C GLU A 17 3.88 2.63 11.68
N TRP A 18 3.01 3.07 10.77
CA TRP A 18 1.75 2.40 10.46
C TRP A 18 1.97 0.96 9.96
N LEU A 19 2.83 0.74 8.97
CA LEU A 19 3.16 -0.61 8.49
C LEU A 19 3.81 -1.48 9.55
N ASP A 20 4.71 -0.92 10.36
CA ASP A 20 5.36 -1.65 11.45
C ASP A 20 4.36 -2.11 12.50
N LEU A 21 3.32 -1.32 12.79
CA LEU A 21 2.25 -1.70 13.71
C LEU A 21 1.37 -2.84 13.19
N ILE A 22 1.19 -2.94 11.88
CA ILE A 22 0.48 -4.05 11.23
C ILE A 22 1.37 -5.30 11.23
N LEU A 23 2.59 -5.16 10.73
CA LEU A 23 3.49 -6.28 10.43
C LEU A 23 4.22 -6.85 11.66
N LYS A 24 4.22 -6.16 12.80
CA LYS A 24 4.75 -6.70 14.07
C LYS A 24 3.99 -7.95 14.53
N ASN A 25 2.72 -8.09 14.15
CA ASN A 25 1.91 -9.26 14.47
C ASN A 25 1.95 -10.26 13.31
N GLU A 26 1.73 -11.54 13.59
CA GLU A 26 1.49 -12.51 12.51
C GLU A 26 0.19 -12.14 11.77
N LEU A 27 0.28 -12.11 10.45
CA LEU A 27 -0.90 -11.92 9.59
C LEU A 27 -1.52 -13.28 9.28
N ASN A 28 -2.74 -13.28 8.71
CA ASN A 28 -3.44 -14.52 8.34
C ASN A 28 -2.54 -15.42 7.47
N SER A 29 -2.39 -16.69 7.86
CA SER A 29 -1.59 -17.69 7.13
C SER A 29 -2.12 -18.01 5.73
N GLU A 30 -3.37 -17.64 5.43
CA GLU A 30 -4.00 -17.82 4.14
C GLU A 30 -3.58 -16.77 3.09
N ILE A 31 -2.87 -15.71 3.52
CA ILE A 31 -2.41 -14.63 2.63
C ILE A 31 -1.33 -15.17 1.69
N LYS A 32 -1.60 -15.06 0.38
CA LYS A 32 -0.65 -15.37 -0.70
C LYS A 32 0.04 -14.14 -1.26
N ALA A 33 -0.68 -13.03 -1.42
CA ALA A 33 -0.14 -11.75 -1.89
C ALA A 33 -0.68 -10.59 -1.06
N ILE A 34 0.00 -9.44 -1.20
CA ILE A 34 -0.39 -8.18 -0.55
C ILE A 34 -0.78 -7.20 -1.64
N ASN A 35 -1.85 -6.44 -1.41
CA ASN A 35 -2.20 -5.30 -2.22
C ASN A 35 -2.34 -4.03 -1.37
N PHE A 36 -1.88 -2.90 -1.89
CA PHE A 36 -2.11 -1.58 -1.35
C PHE A 36 -3.24 -0.89 -2.12
N ASN A 37 -4.47 -1.00 -1.61
CA ASN A 37 -5.63 -0.34 -2.22
C ASN A 37 -5.60 1.15 -1.86
N LEU A 38 -5.65 2.01 -2.88
CA LEU A 38 -5.72 3.45 -2.77
C LEU A 38 -7.16 3.93 -2.97
N TYR A 39 -7.53 4.97 -2.21
CA TYR A 39 -8.84 5.61 -2.30
C TYR A 39 -8.70 7.12 -2.40
N GLU A 40 -9.50 7.72 -3.27
CA GLU A 40 -9.79 9.14 -3.25
C GLU A 40 -10.95 9.38 -2.28
N ASP A 41 -10.63 9.97 -1.12
CA ASP A 41 -11.62 10.34 -0.11
C ASP A 41 -12.12 11.78 -0.36
N THR A 42 -13.04 12.25 0.48
CA THR A 42 -13.52 13.64 0.41
C THR A 42 -12.51 14.61 1.04
N ASP A 43 -12.61 15.90 0.67
CA ASP A 43 -11.83 17.00 1.26
C ASP A 43 -10.31 16.87 1.04
N ASN A 44 -9.89 16.52 -0.17
CA ASN A 44 -8.48 16.34 -0.55
C ASN A 44 -7.74 15.31 0.32
N LYS A 45 -8.48 14.29 0.79
CA LYS A 45 -7.91 13.18 1.54
C LYS A 45 -7.72 11.98 0.63
N TRP A 46 -6.69 11.24 0.93
CA TRP A 46 -6.31 10.05 0.19
C TRP A 46 -5.92 9.00 1.21
N SER A 47 -6.48 7.81 1.06
CA SER A 47 -6.20 6.71 1.97
C SER A 47 -5.58 5.53 1.25
N VAL A 48 -4.73 4.81 1.99
CA VAL A 48 -4.20 3.52 1.57
C VAL A 48 -4.49 2.51 2.67
N GLU A 49 -4.99 1.36 2.26
CA GLU A 49 -5.09 0.18 3.13
C GLU A 49 -4.10 -0.90 2.67
N LEU A 50 -3.74 -1.79 3.60
CA LEU A 50 -3.06 -3.03 3.28
C LEU A 50 -4.10 -4.15 3.23
N VAL A 51 -4.14 -4.85 2.09
CA VAL A 51 -4.99 -6.01 1.84
C VAL A 51 -4.10 -7.24 1.72
N GLY A 52 -4.43 -8.29 2.47
CA GLY A 52 -3.87 -9.62 2.24
C GLY A 52 -4.86 -10.47 1.47
N THR A 53 -4.41 -11.09 0.38
CA THR A 53 -5.28 -11.81 -0.56
C THR A 53 -5.04 -13.31 -0.52
N PHE A 54 -6.10 -14.11 -0.74
CA PHE A 54 -6.03 -15.57 -0.79
C PHE A 54 -5.39 -16.11 -2.07
N SER A 55 -5.31 -15.28 -3.11
CA SER A 55 -4.82 -15.64 -4.43
C SER A 55 -3.86 -14.58 -4.97
N PHE A 56 -3.14 -14.98 -6.02
CA PHE A 56 -2.32 -14.09 -6.83
C PHE A 56 -2.37 -14.61 -8.26
N ASP A 57 -2.66 -13.72 -9.19
CA ASP A 57 -2.56 -13.97 -10.63
C ASP A 57 -1.93 -12.74 -11.29
N LYS A 58 -0.72 -12.90 -11.82
CA LYS A 58 0.02 -11.80 -12.46
C LYS A 58 -0.66 -11.25 -13.73
N ASP A 59 -1.57 -12.03 -14.34
CA ASP A 59 -2.22 -11.71 -15.60
C ASP A 59 -3.71 -11.33 -15.38
N ASN A 60 -4.20 -11.37 -14.13
CA ASN A 60 -5.57 -10.97 -13.78
C ASN A 60 -5.64 -10.28 -12.41
N ASP A 61 -5.78 -8.95 -12.43
CA ASP A 61 -5.83 -8.07 -11.26
C ASP A 61 -6.97 -8.36 -10.27
N ASP A 62 -7.98 -9.16 -10.66
CA ASP A 62 -9.07 -9.60 -9.78
C ASP A 62 -8.56 -10.32 -8.51
N TRP A 63 -7.31 -10.81 -8.51
CA TRP A 63 -6.69 -11.39 -7.31
C TRP A 63 -6.70 -10.42 -6.12
N ALA A 64 -6.66 -9.11 -6.38
CA ALA A 64 -6.72 -8.06 -5.36
C ALA A 64 -8.04 -8.09 -4.57
N CYS A 65 -9.12 -8.64 -5.15
CA CYS A 65 -10.44 -8.75 -4.54
C CYS A 65 -10.62 -9.99 -3.65
N ASP A 66 -9.70 -10.96 -3.69
CA ASP A 66 -9.76 -12.18 -2.86
C ASP A 66 -9.30 -11.89 -1.41
N GLU A 67 -9.90 -10.90 -0.76
CA GLU A 67 -9.47 -10.36 0.53
C GLU A 67 -9.65 -11.36 1.69
N VAL A 68 -8.59 -11.62 2.45
CA VAL A 68 -8.62 -12.41 3.70
C VAL A 68 -8.04 -11.66 4.91
N PHE A 69 -7.55 -10.45 4.67
CA PHE A 69 -7.08 -9.50 5.68
C PHE A 69 -7.18 -8.09 5.11
N THR A 70 -7.65 -7.12 5.89
CA THR A 70 -7.67 -5.72 5.48
C THR A 70 -7.34 -4.80 6.66
N THR A 71 -6.85 -3.61 6.36
CA THR A 71 -6.73 -2.51 7.33
C THR A 71 -7.76 -1.41 7.04
N ARG A 72 -8.87 -1.74 6.39
CA ARG A 72 -9.88 -0.78 5.91
C ARG A 72 -10.46 0.11 7.00
N ASP A 73 -10.59 -0.43 8.20
CA ASP A 73 -11.09 0.30 9.37
C ASP A 73 -10.06 1.28 9.96
N GLN A 74 -8.77 1.11 9.64
CA GLN A 74 -7.65 1.93 10.11
C GLN A 74 -6.63 2.17 8.97
N PRO A 75 -7.02 2.82 7.87
CA PRO A 75 -6.14 3.06 6.74
C PRO A 75 -5.12 4.16 7.09
N PHE A 76 -4.05 4.23 6.32
CA PHE A 76 -3.16 5.37 6.39
C PHE A 76 -3.70 6.50 5.52
N VAL A 77 -3.90 7.68 6.10
CA VAL A 77 -4.54 8.82 5.44
C VAL A 77 -3.57 9.99 5.32
N ILE A 78 -3.54 10.60 4.14
CA ILE A 78 -2.89 11.90 3.89
C ILE A 78 -3.93 12.93 3.47
N GLU A 79 -3.63 14.21 3.70
CA GLU A 79 -4.42 15.33 3.21
C GLU A 79 -3.53 16.18 2.31
N CYS A 80 -3.87 16.26 1.03
CA CYS A 80 -3.13 17.01 0.02
C CYS A 80 -4.01 17.34 -1.18
N GLU A 81 -4.04 18.61 -1.56
CA GLU A 81 -4.66 19.06 -2.82
C GLU A 81 -3.75 18.67 -3.99
N SER A 82 -4.12 17.60 -4.68
CA SER A 82 -3.36 16.98 -5.78
C SER A 82 -4.32 16.18 -6.67
N ASP A 83 -3.87 15.77 -7.86
CA ASP A 83 -4.56 14.76 -8.66
C ASP A 83 -4.17 13.33 -8.23
N TRP A 84 -4.96 12.36 -8.68
CA TRP A 84 -4.80 10.94 -8.35
C TRP A 84 -3.48 10.36 -8.87
N GLU A 85 -2.99 10.78 -10.06
CA GLU A 85 -1.75 10.27 -10.68
C GLU A 85 -0.52 10.61 -9.81
N LEU A 86 -0.46 11.85 -9.32
CA LEU A 86 0.62 12.29 -8.44
C LEU A 86 0.53 11.63 -7.05
N VAL A 87 -0.68 11.40 -6.55
CA VAL A 87 -0.91 10.68 -5.29
C VAL A 87 -0.53 9.21 -5.40
N GLU A 88 -0.85 8.56 -6.51
CA GLU A 88 -0.44 7.20 -6.81
C GLU A 88 1.10 7.10 -6.78
N THR A 89 1.76 7.99 -7.51
CA THR A 89 3.23 8.08 -7.56
C THR A 89 3.83 8.31 -6.17
N PHE A 90 3.17 9.13 -5.34
CA PHE A 90 3.56 9.36 -3.96
C PHE A 90 3.50 8.08 -3.13
N PHE A 91 2.38 7.34 -3.16
CA PHE A 91 2.24 6.10 -2.40
C PHE A 91 3.14 4.98 -2.93
N ILE A 92 3.27 4.83 -4.25
CA ILE A 92 4.26 3.92 -4.87
C ILE A 92 5.65 4.21 -4.31
N SER A 93 6.01 5.50 -4.20
CA SER A 93 7.30 5.87 -3.66
C SER A 93 7.44 5.52 -2.17
N LEU A 94 6.40 5.67 -1.36
CA LEU A 94 6.43 5.30 0.06
C LEU A 94 6.57 3.78 0.24
N VAL A 95 5.79 3.00 -0.51
CA VAL A 95 5.86 1.54 -0.45
C VAL A 95 7.24 1.06 -0.90
N ASN A 96 7.78 1.57 -2.01
CA ASN A 96 9.12 1.20 -2.47
C ASN A 96 10.23 1.55 -1.46
N GLU A 97 10.12 2.68 -0.77
CA GLU A 97 11.05 3.07 0.29
C GLU A 97 10.97 2.10 1.48
N TYR A 98 9.76 1.69 1.85
CA TYR A 98 9.54 0.67 2.89
C TYR A 98 10.07 -0.71 2.44
N LEU A 99 9.83 -1.14 1.21
CA LEU A 99 10.38 -2.39 0.68
C LEU A 99 11.91 -2.39 0.63
N SER A 100 12.54 -1.22 0.55
CA SER A 100 13.99 -1.09 0.50
C SER A 100 14.64 -1.04 1.89
N SER A 101 13.99 -0.40 2.86
CA SER A 101 14.63 -0.03 4.15
C SER A 101 13.75 -0.24 5.40
N GLY A 102 12.48 -0.61 5.21
CA GLY A 102 11.51 -0.81 6.27
C GLY A 102 11.87 -1.99 7.16
N LYS A 103 11.52 -1.88 8.44
CA LYS A 103 11.87 -2.87 9.47
C LYS A 103 11.37 -4.28 9.15
N TYR A 104 10.16 -4.40 8.61
CA TYR A 104 9.55 -5.67 8.23
C TYR A 104 9.47 -5.87 6.70
N ALA A 105 10.31 -5.18 5.93
CA ALA A 105 10.36 -5.33 4.48
C ALA A 105 10.60 -6.79 4.04
N GLY A 106 11.43 -7.53 4.77
CA GLY A 106 11.67 -8.96 4.53
C GLY A 106 10.38 -9.78 4.61
N LYS A 107 9.53 -9.52 5.61
CA LYS A 107 8.25 -10.21 5.81
C LYS A 107 7.27 -9.95 4.67
N LEU A 108 7.20 -8.71 4.17
CA LEU A 108 6.38 -8.41 2.99
C LEU A 108 6.86 -9.17 1.74
N LYS A 109 8.18 -9.36 1.59
CA LYS A 109 8.77 -10.10 0.47
C LYS A 109 8.66 -11.62 0.60
N GLU A 110 8.09 -12.14 1.69
CA GLU A 110 7.76 -13.56 1.82
C GLU A 110 6.47 -13.92 1.05
N TYR A 111 5.63 -12.94 0.75
CA TYR A 111 4.44 -13.11 -0.08
C TYR A 111 4.80 -13.22 -1.58
N GLN A 112 3.88 -13.75 -2.39
CA GLN A 112 4.11 -13.99 -3.81
C GLN A 112 4.27 -12.69 -4.60
N ALA A 113 3.47 -11.69 -4.25
CA ALA A 113 3.50 -10.38 -4.88
C ALA A 113 3.03 -9.27 -3.93
N ILE A 114 3.39 -8.05 -4.29
CA ILE A 114 2.97 -6.80 -3.65
C ILE A 114 2.44 -5.89 -4.76
N GLY A 115 1.12 -5.70 -4.77
CA GLY A 115 0.41 -4.78 -5.65
C GLY A 115 0.15 -3.43 -5.00
N ILE A 116 -0.14 -2.42 -5.81
CA ILE A 116 -0.68 -1.12 -5.40
C ILE A 116 -1.57 -0.58 -6.52
N GLY A 117 -2.67 0.06 -6.20
CA GLY A 117 -3.52 0.71 -7.20
C GLY A 117 -4.76 1.33 -6.57
N PHE A 118 -5.40 2.24 -7.29
CA PHE A 118 -6.73 2.71 -6.92
C PHE A 118 -7.77 1.62 -7.18
N VAL A 119 -8.82 1.55 -6.35
CA VAL A 119 -9.86 0.50 -6.47
C VAL A 119 -10.57 0.51 -7.83
N ASP A 120 -10.74 1.69 -8.44
CA ASP A 120 -11.30 1.83 -9.80
C ASP A 120 -10.21 2.04 -10.89
N GLY A 121 -8.94 1.85 -10.53
CA GLY A 121 -7.77 2.10 -11.39
C GLY A 121 -7.00 0.83 -11.75
N ASP A 122 -5.87 1.03 -12.44
CA ASP A 122 -4.96 -0.06 -12.79
C ASP A 122 -4.16 -0.53 -11.56
N LEU A 123 -3.88 -1.83 -11.51
CA LEU A 123 -3.06 -2.43 -10.47
C LEU A 123 -1.59 -2.49 -10.91
N GLN A 124 -0.69 -1.97 -10.10
CA GLN A 124 0.75 -2.01 -10.34
C GLN A 124 1.43 -3.02 -9.42
N ILE A 125 2.23 -3.93 -10.00
CA ILE A 125 3.03 -4.88 -9.23
C ILE A 125 4.39 -4.26 -8.87
N LEU A 126 4.60 -3.97 -7.59
CA LEU A 126 5.86 -3.42 -7.07
C LEU A 126 6.91 -4.50 -6.77
N TYR A 127 6.45 -5.71 -6.45
CA TYR A 127 7.28 -6.87 -6.18
C TYR A 127 6.55 -8.15 -6.58
N ALA A 128 7.27 -9.08 -7.20
CA ALA A 128 6.82 -10.45 -7.41
C ALA A 128 8.04 -11.38 -7.37
N ARG A 129 7.84 -12.63 -6.96
CA ARG A 129 8.89 -13.65 -6.84
C ARG A 129 8.79 -14.78 -7.86
#